data_AF-A0A522MRB1-F1
#
_entry.id   AF-A0A522MRB1-F1
#
_cell.length_a   1.000
_cell.length_b   1.000
_cell.length_c   1.000
_cell.angle_alpha   90.00
_cell.angle_beta   90.00
_cell.angle_gamma   90.00
#
_symmetry.space_group_name_H-M   'P 1'
#
loop_
_entity.id
_entity.type
_entity.pdbx_description
1 polymer ?
#
loop_
_entity_poly.entity_id
_entity_poly.type
_entity_poly.pdbx_seq_one_letter_code
_entity_poly.pdbx_strand_id
1 'polypeptide(L)'
;MTPLDQRRWGTFLAVAARVAPPVAGLDAGGRERFAAIVAAALAARAPALRRQFALFLTVLRWAPAPRFGAPFDHLAPAAQDATLRWFMDAPVSKLRGGFWGLRALVFMGYYGQPETWGAIGYAPSFSGNERLHG
;
A
#
# COMPACT_ATOMS: atom_id res chain seq x y z
N MET A 1 6.04 18.84 3.15
CA MET A 1 6.08 17.84 4.23
C MET A 1 5.80 16.48 3.63
N THR A 2 6.75 15.55 3.69
CA THR A 2 6.54 14.15 3.30
C THR A 2 5.44 13.56 4.19
N PRO A 3 4.37 12.97 3.63
CA PRO A 3 3.21 12.57 4.43
C PRO A 3 3.52 11.45 5.45
N LEU A 4 4.66 10.79 5.31
CA LEU A 4 5.15 9.72 6.20
C LEU A 4 6.64 9.95 6.49
N ASP A 5 7.07 9.62 7.71
CA ASP A 5 8.50 9.51 8.04
C ASP A 5 9.12 8.23 7.47
N GLN A 6 10.46 8.13 7.54
CA GLN A 6 11.22 7.01 6.99
C GLN A 6 10.80 5.64 7.55
N ARG A 7 10.48 5.55 8.84
CA ARG A 7 10.10 4.29 9.49
C ARG A 7 8.73 3.82 9.01
N ARG A 8 7.77 4.73 8.94
CA ARG A 8 6.42 4.45 8.43
C ARG A 8 6.47 4.10 6.95
N TRP A 9 7.36 4.73 6.18
CA TRP A 9 7.60 4.38 4.79
C TRP A 9 8.17 2.96 4.64
N GLY A 10 9.18 2.60 5.42
CA GLY A 10 9.72 1.23 5.43
C GLY A 10 8.68 0.17 5.79
N THR A 11 7.82 0.47 6.79
CA THR A 11 6.69 -0.40 7.15
C THR A 11 5.71 -0.54 5.99
N PHE A 12 5.34 0.56 5.34
CA PHE A 12 4.42 0.55 4.20
C PHE A 12 4.98 -0.28 3.05
N LEU A 13 6.27 -0.14 2.72
CA LEU A 13 6.93 -0.94 1.69
C LEU A 13 6.99 -2.43 2.03
N ALA A 14 7.28 -2.78 3.29
CA ALA A 14 7.24 -4.17 3.74
C ALA A 14 5.85 -4.78 3.56
N VAL A 15 4.78 -4.03 3.87
CA VAL A 15 3.40 -4.47 3.61
C VAL A 15 3.12 -4.56 2.11
N ALA A 16 3.55 -3.56 1.33
CA ALA A 16 3.33 -3.51 -0.11
C ALA A 16 3.92 -4.73 -0.83
N ALA A 17 5.12 -5.15 -0.45
CA ALA A 17 5.78 -6.35 -0.98
C ALA A 17 5.02 -7.66 -0.68
N ARG A 18 4.18 -7.70 0.36
CA ARG A 18 3.31 -8.86 0.65
C ARG A 18 1.94 -8.74 -0.01
N VAL A 19 1.39 -7.53 -0.13
CA VAL A 19 0.08 -7.27 -0.75
C VAL A 19 0.14 -7.40 -2.28
N ALA A 20 1.20 -6.93 -2.90
CA ALA A 20 1.45 -7.00 -4.33
C ALA A 20 2.91 -7.45 -4.55
N PRO A 21 3.17 -8.77 -4.64
CA PRO A 21 4.53 -9.32 -4.73
C PRO A 21 5.44 -8.65 -5.78
N PRO A 22 4.95 -8.25 -6.97
CA PRO A 22 5.78 -7.54 -7.94
C PRO A 22 6.39 -6.21 -7.45
N VAL A 23 5.83 -5.58 -6.40
CA VAL A 23 6.40 -4.37 -5.79
C VAL A 23 7.82 -4.63 -5.27
N ALA A 24 8.12 -5.84 -4.79
CA ALA A 24 9.45 -6.20 -4.31
C ALA A 24 10.51 -6.21 -5.43
N GLY A 25 10.08 -6.37 -6.68
CA GLY A 25 10.93 -6.41 -7.86
C GLY A 25 11.06 -5.09 -8.61
N LEU A 26 10.45 -3.99 -8.13
CA LEU A 26 10.59 -2.68 -8.77
C LEU A 26 12.05 -2.23 -8.75
N ASP A 27 12.53 -1.67 -9.86
CA ASP A 27 13.83 -1.03 -9.96
C ASP A 27 13.85 0.34 -9.22
N ALA A 28 14.97 1.07 -9.27
CA ALA A 28 15.08 2.35 -8.57
C ALA A 28 14.02 3.37 -9.05
N GLY A 29 13.85 3.52 -10.36
CA GLY A 29 12.87 4.45 -10.93
C GLY A 29 11.42 4.06 -10.62
N GLY A 30 11.09 2.77 -10.68
CA GLY A 30 9.78 2.24 -10.32
C GLY A 30 9.47 2.42 -8.84
N ARG A 31 10.46 2.27 -7.95
CA ARG A 31 10.30 2.57 -6.51
C ARG A 31 10.05 4.06 -6.26
N GLU A 32 10.74 4.95 -6.98
CA GLU A 32 10.52 6.40 -6.89
C GLU A 32 9.13 6.79 -7.40
N ARG A 33 8.69 6.25 -8.55
CA ARG A 33 7.33 6.47 -9.08
C ARG A 33 6.26 5.92 -8.14
N PHE A 34 6.44 4.71 -7.63
CA PHE A 34 5.56 4.12 -6.61
C PHE A 34 5.41 5.06 -5.41
N ALA A 35 6.54 5.55 -4.89
CA ALA A 35 6.54 6.48 -3.76
C ALA A 35 5.83 7.79 -4.08
N ALA A 36 6.09 8.37 -5.26
CA ALA A 36 5.47 9.61 -5.70
C ALA A 36 3.94 9.50 -5.83
N ILE A 37 3.44 8.42 -6.44
CA ILE A 37 2.00 8.17 -6.61
C ILE A 37 1.32 8.05 -5.24
N VAL A 38 1.87 7.23 -4.34
CA VAL A 38 1.32 7.05 -2.99
C VAL A 38 1.38 8.35 -2.19
N ALA A 39 2.50 9.08 -2.27
CA ALA A 39 2.66 10.35 -1.57
C ALA A 39 1.66 11.41 -2.07
N ALA A 40 1.44 11.50 -3.38
CA ALA A 40 0.45 12.40 -3.97
C ALA A 40 -0.98 12.08 -3.50
N ALA A 41 -1.35 10.79 -3.51
CA ALA A 41 -2.67 10.36 -3.06
C ALA A 41 -2.90 10.56 -1.57
N LEU A 42 -1.86 10.43 -0.74
CA LEU A 42 -1.92 10.77 0.69
C LEU A 42 -1.99 12.29 0.90
N ALA A 43 -1.23 13.07 0.13
CA ALA A 43 -1.20 14.53 0.23
C ALA A 43 -2.56 15.17 -0.11
N ALA A 44 -3.32 14.56 -1.03
CA ALA A 44 -4.68 14.98 -1.38
C ALA A 44 -5.73 14.74 -0.26
N ARG A 45 -5.36 14.07 0.84
CA ARG A 45 -6.28 13.79 1.96
C ARG A 45 -6.22 14.85 3.04
N ALA A 46 -7.36 15.03 3.72
CA ALA A 46 -7.46 15.91 4.88
C ALA A 46 -6.35 15.60 5.92
N PRO A 47 -5.81 16.61 6.62
CA PRO A 47 -4.75 16.41 7.63
C PRO A 47 -5.09 15.36 8.68
N ALA A 48 -6.34 15.29 9.11
CA ALA A 48 -6.81 14.28 10.08
C ALA A 48 -6.65 12.85 9.54
N LEU A 49 -7.01 12.61 8.28
CA LEU A 49 -6.93 11.29 7.68
C LEU A 49 -5.46 10.85 7.46
N ARG A 50 -4.57 11.79 7.10
CA ARG A 50 -3.12 11.51 7.03
C ARG A 50 -2.55 11.06 8.37
N ARG A 51 -2.95 11.72 9.47
CA ARG A 51 -2.55 11.33 10.84
C ARG A 51 -3.13 9.97 11.23
N GLN A 52 -4.39 9.71 10.90
CA GLN A 52 -5.01 8.40 11.15
C GLN A 52 -4.29 7.29 10.39
N PHE A 53 -3.89 7.53 9.15
CA PHE A 53 -3.11 6.55 8.37
C PHE A 53 -1.72 6.31 8.96
N ALA A 54 -1.01 7.36 9.37
CA ALA A 54 0.27 7.23 10.05
C ALA A 54 0.17 6.46 11.38
N LEU A 55 -0.90 6.69 12.15
CA LEU A 55 -1.23 5.92 13.35
C LEU A 55 -1.54 4.47 13.01
N PHE A 56 -2.34 4.22 11.98
CA PHE A 56 -2.66 2.87 11.52
C PHE A 56 -1.41 2.06 11.14
N LEU A 57 -0.46 2.65 10.41
CA LEU A 57 0.82 2.01 10.11
C LEU A 57 1.63 1.68 11.37
N THR A 58 1.54 2.53 12.39
CA THR A 58 2.21 2.30 13.67
C THR A 58 1.57 1.13 14.42
N VAL A 59 0.23 1.05 14.41
CA VAL A 59 -0.52 -0.09 14.96
C VAL A 59 -0.19 -1.38 14.20
N LEU A 60 -0.21 -1.36 12.87
CA LEU A 60 0.10 -2.52 12.04
C LEU A 60 1.51 -3.05 12.33
N ARG A 61 2.49 -2.15 12.45
CA ARG A 61 3.86 -2.51 12.77
C ARG A 61 3.98 -3.26 14.09
N TRP A 62 3.26 -2.84 15.13
CA TRP A 62 3.41 -3.40 16.47
C TRP A 62 2.37 -4.45 16.84
N ALA A 63 1.25 -4.55 16.11
CA ALA A 63 0.21 -5.57 16.29
C ALA A 63 0.73 -7.01 16.40
N PRO A 64 1.75 -7.46 15.64
CA PRO A 64 2.26 -8.82 15.79
C PRO A 64 3.19 -9.02 16.99
N ALA A 65 3.73 -7.97 17.61
CA ALA A 65 4.73 -8.10 18.66
C ALA A 65 4.26 -8.93 19.88
N PRO A 66 3.01 -8.80 20.37
CA PRO A 66 2.51 -9.66 21.44
C PRO A 66 2.44 -11.15 21.10
N ARG A 67 2.39 -11.52 19.81
CA ARG A 67 2.27 -12.92 19.35
C ARG A 67 3.60 -13.49 18.87
N PHE A 68 4.40 -12.69 18.18
CA PHE A 68 5.61 -13.12 17.47
C PHE A 68 6.90 -12.51 18.03
N GLY A 69 6.82 -11.62 19.02
CA GLY A 69 7.98 -11.03 19.70
C GLY A 69 8.72 -9.93 18.93
N ALA A 70 8.29 -9.60 17.71
CA ALA A 70 8.95 -8.60 16.85
C ALA A 70 7.94 -7.74 16.09
N PRO A 71 8.31 -6.52 15.66
CA PRO A 71 7.48 -5.71 14.79
C PRO A 71 7.37 -6.32 13.38
N PHE A 72 6.30 -6.00 12.66
CA PHE A 72 5.95 -6.56 11.35
C PHE A 72 7.13 -6.60 10.35
N ASP A 73 7.87 -5.50 10.24
CA ASP A 73 9.00 -5.32 9.33
C ASP A 73 10.18 -6.26 9.62
N HIS A 74 10.22 -6.90 10.80
CA HIS A 74 11.28 -7.82 11.23
C HIS A 74 10.83 -9.30 11.26
N LEU A 75 9.57 -9.58 10.89
CA LEU A 75 9.03 -10.93 10.91
C LEU A 75 9.46 -11.75 9.69
N ALA A 76 9.53 -13.07 9.86
CA ALA A 76 9.60 -14.00 8.75
C ALA A 76 8.35 -13.88 7.83
N PRO A 77 8.46 -14.19 6.53
CA PRO A 77 7.36 -13.99 5.57
C PRO A 77 6.03 -14.64 5.99
N ALA A 78 6.06 -15.86 6.54
CA ALA A 78 4.85 -16.55 6.99
C ALA A 78 4.14 -15.81 8.15
N ALA A 79 4.90 -15.20 9.06
CA ALA A 79 4.35 -14.42 10.17
C ALA A 79 3.83 -13.05 9.71
N GLN A 80 4.47 -12.45 8.69
CA GLN A 80 3.92 -11.26 8.02
C GLN A 80 2.56 -11.59 7.38
N ASP A 81 2.46 -12.68 6.62
CA ASP A 81 1.22 -13.08 5.95
C ASP A 81 0.10 -13.39 6.94
N ALA A 82 0.41 -14.08 8.04
CA ALA A 82 -0.56 -14.33 9.11
C ALA A 82 -1.06 -13.02 9.74
N THR A 83 -0.17 -12.05 9.93
CA THR A 83 -0.53 -10.73 10.48
C THR A 83 -1.45 -9.97 9.51
N LEU A 84 -1.10 -9.91 8.22
CA LEU A 84 -1.93 -9.23 7.22
C LEU A 84 -3.29 -9.89 7.04
N ARG A 85 -3.35 -11.23 7.09
CA ARG A 85 -4.61 -11.98 7.07
C ARG A 85 -5.49 -11.66 8.27
N TRP A 86 -4.91 -11.55 9.46
CA TRP A 86 -5.66 -11.10 10.63
C TRP A 86 -6.23 -9.68 10.45
N PHE A 87 -5.50 -8.74 9.84
CA PHE A 87 -6.02 -7.40 9.54
C PHE A 87 -7.16 -7.42 8.50
N MET A 88 -7.13 -8.34 7.52
CA MET A 88 -8.22 -8.54 6.56
C MET A 88 -9.50 -9.03 7.24
N ASP A 89 -9.37 -9.91 8.22
CA ASP A 89 -10.49 -10.56 8.90
C ASP A 89 -10.79 -9.94 10.28
N ALA A 90 -10.19 -8.79 10.60
CA ALA A 90 -10.23 -8.22 11.94
C ALA A 90 -11.68 -7.95 12.39
N PRO A 91 -12.03 -8.28 13.66
CA PRO A 91 -13.38 -8.05 14.18
C PRO A 91 -13.71 -6.57 14.28
N VAL A 92 -12.69 -5.71 14.42
CA VAL A 92 -12.84 -4.26 14.48
C VAL A 92 -12.89 -3.68 13.07
N SER A 93 -14.07 -3.17 12.66
CA SER A 93 -14.29 -2.59 11.33
C SER A 93 -13.31 -1.48 10.95
N LYS A 94 -12.82 -0.70 11.92
CA LYS A 94 -11.81 0.35 11.68
C LYS A 94 -10.45 -0.22 11.25
N LEU A 95 -10.03 -1.35 11.84
CA LEU A 95 -8.77 -2.00 11.46
C LEU A 95 -8.88 -2.59 10.05
N ARG A 96 -10.02 -3.24 9.78
CA ARG A 96 -10.33 -3.79 8.46
C ARG A 96 -10.36 -2.70 7.39
N GLY A 97 -11.11 -1.63 7.63
CA GLY A 97 -11.20 -0.48 6.73
C GLY A 97 -9.86 0.22 6.51
N GLY A 98 -9.06 0.38 7.57
CA GLY A 98 -7.69 0.89 7.47
C GLY A 98 -6.82 0.01 6.57
N PHE A 99 -6.93 -1.32 6.70
CA PHE A 99 -6.18 -2.25 5.86
C PHE A 99 -6.64 -2.23 4.39
N TRP A 100 -7.95 -2.14 4.14
CA TRP A 100 -8.49 -1.94 2.79
C TRP A 100 -7.95 -0.65 2.15
N GLY A 101 -7.95 0.46 2.88
CA GLY A 101 -7.38 1.72 2.40
C GLY A 101 -5.88 1.62 2.12
N LEU A 102 -5.12 0.89 2.95
CA LEU A 102 -3.71 0.61 2.70
C LEU A 102 -3.51 -0.18 1.40
N ARG A 103 -4.28 -1.26 1.19
CA ARG A 103 -4.21 -2.05 -0.05
C ARG A 103 -4.53 -1.21 -1.28
N ALA A 104 -5.53 -0.33 -1.20
CA ALA A 104 -5.87 0.58 -2.28
C ALA A 104 -4.68 1.49 -2.65
N LEU A 105 -3.96 2.02 -1.66
CA LEU A 105 -2.75 2.81 -1.90
C LEU A 105 -1.64 1.97 -2.54
N VAL A 106 -1.43 0.73 -2.10
CA VAL A 106 -0.44 -0.19 -2.70
C VAL A 106 -0.77 -0.45 -4.17
N PHE A 107 -2.02 -0.80 -4.47
CA PHE A 107 -2.45 -1.09 -5.84
C PHE A 107 -2.37 0.14 -6.74
N MET A 108 -2.78 1.31 -6.24
CA MET A 108 -2.64 2.56 -6.96
C MET A 108 -1.16 2.91 -7.22
N GLY A 109 -0.27 2.70 -6.24
CA GLY A 109 1.16 2.94 -6.40
C GLY A 109 1.83 2.01 -7.42
N TYR A 110 1.40 0.75 -7.49
CA TYR A 110 1.94 -0.23 -8.43
C TYR A 110 1.32 -0.09 -9.82
N TYR A 111 -0.01 -0.27 -9.94
CA TYR A 111 -0.71 -0.23 -11.23
C TYR A 111 -0.88 1.17 -11.82
N GLY A 112 -0.66 2.22 -11.03
CA GLY A 112 -0.59 3.60 -11.54
C GLY A 112 0.65 3.88 -12.39
N GLN A 113 1.60 2.94 -12.46
CA GLN A 113 2.80 3.07 -13.28
C GLN A 113 2.55 2.53 -14.69
N PRO A 114 2.64 3.36 -15.75
CA PRO A 114 2.38 2.93 -17.12
C PRO A 114 3.23 1.75 -17.57
N GLU A 115 4.46 1.63 -17.05
CA GLU A 115 5.38 0.55 -17.39
C GLU A 115 4.88 -0.82 -16.91
N THR A 116 3.99 -0.86 -15.92
CA THR A 116 3.39 -2.11 -15.42
C THR A 116 2.22 -2.61 -16.27
N TRP A 117 1.64 -1.76 -17.12
CA TRP A 117 0.40 -2.07 -17.85
C TRP A 117 0.59 -3.22 -18.84
N GLY A 118 1.73 -3.23 -19.56
CA GLY A 118 2.04 -4.31 -20.50
C GLY A 118 2.15 -5.68 -19.83
N ALA A 119 2.70 -5.74 -18.62
CA ALA A 119 2.86 -7.00 -17.87
C ALA A 119 1.53 -7.63 -17.42
N ILE A 120 0.47 -6.83 -17.32
CA ILE A 120 -0.88 -7.29 -16.95
C ILE A 120 -1.85 -7.29 -18.13
N GLY A 121 -1.36 -7.07 -19.36
CA GLY A 121 -2.20 -7.00 -20.55
C GLY A 121 -3.18 -5.81 -20.57
N TYR A 122 -2.90 -4.76 -19.78
CA TYR A 122 -3.75 -3.58 -19.72
C TYR A 122 -3.41 -2.61 -20.86
N ALA A 123 -4.37 -2.39 -21.76
CA ALA A 123 -4.24 -1.50 -22.91
C ALA A 123 -5.37 -0.46 -22.90
N PRO A 124 -5.29 0.60 -22.06
CA PRO A 124 -6.34 1.60 -21.97
C PRO A 124 -6.46 2.41 -23.26
N SER A 125 -7.69 2.61 -23.73
CA SER A 125 -7.99 3.58 -24.78
C SER A 125 -8.45 4.88 -24.13
N PHE A 126 -7.65 5.94 -24.27
CA PHE A 126 -7.98 7.26 -23.72
C PHE A 126 -9.00 8.03 -24.57
N SER A 127 -9.30 7.56 -25.78
CA SER A 127 -10.31 8.10 -26.70
C SER A 127 -11.54 7.19 -26.85
N GLY A 128 -11.68 6.16 -26.03
CA GLY A 128 -12.75 5.16 -26.19
C GLY A 128 -14.16 5.75 -26.16
N ASN A 129 -14.37 6.83 -25.41
CA ASN A 129 -15.68 7.51 -25.31
C ASN A 129 -16.10 8.20 -26.60
N GLU A 130 -15.15 8.59 -27.46
CA GLU A 130 -15.45 9.20 -28.77
C GLU A 130 -16.08 8.19 -29.73
N ARG A 131 -15.89 6.87 -29.51
CA ARG A 131 -16.49 5.80 -30.33
C ARG A 131 -17.85 5.32 -29.84
N LEU A 132 -18.25 5.66 -28.62
CA LEU A 132 -19.53 5.22 -28.04
C LEU A 132 -20.66 6.26 -28.21
N HIS A 133 -20.31 7.49 -28.59
CA HIS A 133 -21.24 8.62 -28.74
C HIS A 133 -21.13 9.33 -30.10
N GLY A 134 -20.45 8.71 -31.07
CA GLY A 134 -20.49 9.09 -32.49
C GLY A 134 -21.52 8.26 -33.23
#